data_AF-A0A920SNG8-F1
#
_entry.id   AF-A0A920SNG8-F1
#
_cell.length_a   1.000
_cell.length_b   1.000
_cell.length_c   1.000
_cell.angle_alpha   90.00
_cell.angle_beta   90.00
_cell.angle_gamma   90.00
#
_symmetry.space_group_name_H-M   'P 1'
#
loop_
_entity.id
_entity.type
_entity.pdbx_description
1 polymer ?
#
loop_
_entity_poly.entity_id
_entity_poly.type
_entity_poly.pdbx_seq_one_letter_code
_entity_poly.pdbx_strand_id
1 'polypeptide(L)'
;MVQQGGVGAFSAIDLQKALAGKAVQVSPSIGQNTEGMSGSASPQDLETMLQLVWLYFTAPREDETAFQAFMAQGRAVLENLGSNPMTAFSDTFSVTMAQGHPRSRPLSLAVLDEIDL
;
A
#
# COMPACT_ATOMS: atom_id res chain seq x y z
N MET A 1 0.97 0.24 2.32
CA MET A 1 1.01 0.66 3.73
C MET A 1 -0.34 1.15 4.27
N VAL A 2 -1.06 2.06 3.60
CA VAL A 2 -2.33 2.65 4.11
C VAL A 2 -3.38 1.60 4.53
N GLN A 3 -3.49 0.46 3.86
CA GLN A 3 -4.41 -0.62 4.25
C GLN A 3 -3.93 -1.48 5.43
N GLN A 4 -2.61 -1.55 5.66
CA GLN A 4 -2.01 -2.40 6.70
C GLN A 4 -1.89 -1.69 8.05
N GLY A 5 -1.87 -0.34 8.06
CA GLY A 5 -1.81 0.45 9.30
C GLY A 5 -3.16 0.62 10.00
N GLY A 6 -4.28 0.41 9.29
CA GLY A 6 -5.62 0.72 9.79
C GLY A 6 -6.05 2.15 9.49
N VAL A 7 -7.13 2.61 10.13
CA VAL A 7 -7.71 3.95 9.90
C VAL A 7 -8.16 4.61 11.20
N GLY A 8 -7.86 5.89 11.36
CA GLY A 8 -8.15 6.66 12.56
C GLY A 8 -7.64 5.95 13.82
N ALA A 9 -8.53 5.71 14.78
CA ALA A 9 -8.20 5.03 16.03
C ALA A 9 -8.11 3.50 15.91
N PHE A 10 -8.52 2.91 14.78
CA PHE A 10 -8.56 1.46 14.60
C PHE A 10 -7.24 0.96 13.99
N SER A 11 -6.58 0.01 14.66
CA SER A 11 -5.52 -0.78 14.02
C SER A 11 -6.13 -1.65 12.92
N ALA A 12 -5.32 -2.24 12.03
CA ALA A 12 -5.87 -3.16 11.02
C ALA A 12 -6.68 -4.32 11.65
N ILE A 13 -6.24 -4.83 12.82
CA ILE A 13 -6.92 -5.90 13.54
C ILE A 13 -8.23 -5.38 14.16
N ASP A 14 -8.21 -4.19 14.77
CA ASP A 14 -9.41 -3.63 15.39
C ASP A 14 -10.44 -3.22 14.34
N LEU A 15 -9.98 -2.73 13.19
CA LEU A 15 -10.83 -2.45 12.04
C LEU A 15 -11.49 -3.73 11.53
N GLN A 16 -10.72 -4.83 11.38
CA GLN A 16 -11.27 -6.12 10.98
C GLN A 16 -12.34 -6.61 11.97
N LYS A 17 -12.12 -6.42 13.28
CA LYS A 17 -13.11 -6.75 14.32
C LYS A 17 -14.34 -5.84 14.28
N ALA A 18 -14.15 -4.53 14.09
CA ALA A 18 -15.24 -3.56 14.02
C ALA A 18 -16.13 -3.76 12.78
N LEU A 19 -15.56 -4.27 11.68
CA LEU A 19 -16.27 -4.61 10.46
C LEU A 19 -16.80 -6.05 10.46
N ALA A 20 -16.51 -6.86 11.49
CA ALA A 20 -16.97 -8.23 11.56
C ALA A 20 -18.51 -8.30 11.55
N GLY A 21 -19.05 -9.09 10.62
CA GLY A 21 -20.50 -9.20 10.43
C GLY A 21 -21.11 -8.13 9.52
N LYS A 22 -20.34 -7.13 9.08
CA LYS A 22 -20.75 -6.19 8.04
C LYS A 22 -20.22 -6.64 6.68
N ALA A 23 -21.03 -6.53 5.64
CA ALA A 23 -20.61 -6.83 4.28
C ALA A 23 -20.07 -5.54 3.64
N VAL A 24 -18.86 -5.14 4.00
CA VAL A 24 -18.22 -3.91 3.52
C VAL A 24 -16.72 -4.10 3.27
N GLN A 25 -16.22 -3.51 2.19
CA GLN A 25 -14.80 -3.46 1.87
C GLN A 25 -14.46 -2.16 1.13
N VAL A 26 -13.31 -1.57 1.47
CA VAL A 26 -12.75 -0.40 0.78
C VAL A 26 -11.25 -0.61 0.61
N SER A 27 -10.74 -0.27 -0.56
CA SER A 27 -9.35 -0.50 -0.98
C SER A 27 -8.82 0.73 -1.71
N PRO A 28 -7.98 1.56 -1.04
CA PRO A 28 -7.24 2.63 -1.69
C PRO A 28 -6.17 2.08 -2.64
N SER A 29 -5.99 2.79 -3.75
CA SER A 29 -4.98 2.54 -4.76
C SER A 29 -4.30 3.84 -5.18
N ILE A 30 -2.99 3.75 -5.38
CA ILE A 30 -2.14 4.84 -5.87
C ILE A 30 -1.47 4.31 -7.14
N GLY A 31 -1.75 4.97 -8.26
CA GLY A 31 -1.17 4.67 -9.58
C GLY A 31 -0.19 5.75 -10.03
N GLN A 32 0.24 5.67 -11.29
CA GLN A 32 1.20 6.62 -11.83
C GLN A 32 0.63 8.02 -12.05
N ASN A 33 -0.64 8.13 -12.41
CA ASN A 33 -1.30 9.40 -12.76
C ASN A 33 -2.62 9.60 -12.02
N THR A 34 -3.09 8.57 -11.33
CA THR A 34 -4.40 8.55 -10.68
C THR A 34 -4.28 7.89 -9.33
N GLU A 35 -5.07 8.40 -8.40
CA GLU A 35 -5.27 7.85 -7.07
C GLU A 35 -6.76 7.63 -6.91
N GLY A 36 -7.15 6.63 -6.13
CA GLY A 36 -8.55 6.33 -5.94
C GLY A 36 -8.82 5.30 -4.86
N MET A 37 -10.09 4.97 -4.71
CA MET A 37 -10.56 3.89 -3.87
C MET A 37 -11.60 3.08 -4.62
N SER A 38 -11.50 1.76 -4.49
CA SER A 38 -12.55 0.82 -4.91
C SER A 38 -13.12 0.13 -3.67
N GLY A 39 -14.37 -0.31 -3.74
CA GLY A 39 -15.02 -0.94 -2.61
C GLY A 39 -16.40 -1.48 -2.93
N SER A 40 -16.96 -2.22 -2.00
CA SER A 40 -18.30 -2.79 -2.07
C SER A 40 -18.97 -2.75 -0.70
N ALA A 41 -20.30 -2.68 -0.70
CA ALA A 41 -21.09 -2.70 0.53
C ALA A 41 -22.47 -3.31 0.27
N SER A 42 -23.08 -3.92 1.29
CA SER A 42 -24.51 -4.19 1.30
C SER A 42 -25.31 -2.87 1.38
N PRO A 43 -26.58 -2.82 0.95
CA PRO A 43 -27.40 -1.61 1.11
C PRO A 43 -27.52 -1.13 2.56
N GLN A 44 -27.44 -2.06 3.52
CA GLN A 44 -27.53 -1.76 4.95
C GLN A 44 -26.20 -1.21 5.51
N ASP A 45 -25.07 -1.57 4.88
CA ASP A 45 -23.72 -1.18 5.31
C ASP A 45 -23.15 0.02 4.53
N LEU A 46 -23.91 0.60 3.60
CA LEU A 46 -23.44 1.69 2.73
C LEU A 46 -22.93 2.90 3.52
N GLU A 47 -23.61 3.26 4.62
CA GLU A 47 -23.15 4.34 5.49
C GLU A 47 -21.77 4.03 6.08
N THR A 48 -21.54 2.79 6.53
CA THR A 48 -20.24 2.37 7.07
C THR A 48 -19.16 2.43 6.00
N MET A 49 -19.46 2.06 4.76
CA MET A 49 -18.53 2.19 3.63
C MET A 49 -18.10 3.64 3.40
N LEU A 50 -19.05 4.58 3.41
CA LEU A 50 -18.77 6.00 3.22
C LEU A 50 -17.92 6.57 4.36
N GLN A 51 -18.19 6.16 5.61
CA GLN A 51 -17.37 6.52 6.77
C GLN A 51 -15.94 5.99 6.62
N LEU A 52 -15.75 4.75 6.14
CA LEU A 52 -14.42 4.19 5.89
C LEU A 52 -13.67 4.97 4.81
N VAL A 53 -14.32 5.30 3.69
CA VAL A 53 -13.73 6.13 2.62
C VAL A 53 -13.28 7.48 3.19
N TRP A 54 -14.11 8.11 4.02
CA TRP A 54 -13.75 9.38 4.65
C TRP A 54 -12.54 9.26 5.58
N LEU A 55 -12.49 8.21 6.40
CA LEU A 55 -11.34 7.96 7.29
C LEU A 55 -10.04 7.70 6.53
N TYR A 56 -10.09 6.96 5.41
CA TYR A 56 -8.91 6.74 4.57
C TYR A 56 -8.34 8.04 3.98
N PHE A 57 -9.17 9.07 3.76
CA PHE A 57 -8.70 10.38 3.29
C PHE A 57 -8.24 11.32 4.41
N THR A 58 -8.92 11.30 5.55
CA THR A 58 -8.75 12.34 6.58
C THR A 58 -7.88 11.92 7.75
N ALA A 59 -7.77 10.62 8.00
CA ALA A 59 -7.04 10.07 9.14
C ALA A 59 -6.47 8.67 8.80
N PRO A 60 -5.59 8.56 7.78
CA PRO A 60 -4.80 7.34 7.63
C PRO A 60 -3.97 7.13 8.90
N ARG A 61 -3.90 5.89 9.39
CA ARG A 61 -3.13 5.58 10.59
C ARG A 61 -1.70 5.23 10.22
N GLU A 62 -0.76 5.90 10.86
CA GLU A 62 0.65 5.52 10.91
C GLU A 62 0.81 4.47 12.02
N ASP A 63 1.24 3.27 11.64
CA ASP A 63 1.54 2.18 12.57
C ASP A 63 2.98 1.74 12.34
N GLU A 64 3.87 2.14 13.26
CA GLU A 64 5.29 1.86 13.17
C GLU A 64 5.59 0.35 13.18
N THR A 65 4.81 -0.44 13.92
CA THR A 65 5.01 -1.91 13.95
C THR A 65 4.63 -2.52 12.61
N ALA A 66 3.51 -2.10 12.03
CA ALA A 66 3.10 -2.55 10.70
C ALA A 66 4.08 -2.07 9.61
N PHE A 67 4.60 -0.84 9.73
CA PHE A 67 5.61 -0.28 8.83
C PHE A 67 6.89 -1.12 8.86
N GLN A 68 7.45 -1.38 10.04
CA GLN A 68 8.68 -2.18 10.16
C GLN A 68 8.50 -3.60 9.62
N ALA A 69 7.34 -4.23 9.88
CA ALA A 69 7.03 -5.54 9.31
C ALA A 69 6.94 -5.51 7.78
N PHE A 70 6.33 -4.47 7.20
CA PHE A 70 6.26 -4.28 5.75
C PHE A 70 7.66 -4.07 5.15
N MET A 71 8.50 -3.24 5.77
CA MET A 71 9.87 -3.00 5.31
C MET A 71 10.73 -4.27 5.38
N ALA A 72 10.60 -5.06 6.45
CA ALA A 72 11.29 -6.34 6.57
C ALA A 72 10.85 -7.35 5.49
N GLN A 73 9.55 -7.45 5.20
CA GLN A 73 9.05 -8.28 4.10
C GLN A 73 9.55 -7.78 2.73
N GLY A 74 9.50 -6.47 2.50
CA GLY A 74 10.00 -5.84 1.28
C GLY A 74 11.48 -6.13 1.03
N ARG A 75 12.31 -6.02 2.08
CA ARG A 75 13.74 -6.36 2.02
C ARG A 75 13.95 -7.82 1.61
N ALA A 76 13.27 -8.76 2.27
CA ALA A 76 13.40 -10.18 1.95
C ALA A 76 12.98 -10.51 0.50
N VAL A 77 11.93 -9.85 -0.02
CA VAL A 77 11.51 -10.01 -1.42
C VAL A 77 12.56 -9.43 -2.37
N LEU A 78 13.09 -8.24 -2.10
CA LEU A 78 14.06 -7.57 -2.96
C LEU A 78 15.42 -8.27 -2.98
N GLU A 79 15.88 -8.85 -1.88
CA GLU A 79 17.10 -9.68 -1.82
C GLU A 79 16.99 -10.90 -2.76
N ASN A 80 15.82 -11.55 -2.77
CA ASN A 80 15.55 -12.67 -3.68
C ASN A 80 15.44 -12.22 -5.14
N LEU A 81 14.78 -11.09 -5.40
CA LEU A 81 14.59 -10.56 -6.75
C LEU A 81 15.89 -10.02 -7.38
N GLY A 82 16.79 -9.46 -6.58
CA GLY A 82 18.09 -8.96 -7.03
C GLY A 82 19.01 -10.06 -7.59
N SER A 83 18.74 -11.31 -7.25
CA SER A 83 19.47 -12.47 -7.78
C SER A 83 18.92 -12.97 -9.13
N ASN A 84 17.82 -12.40 -9.63
CA ASN A 84 17.19 -12.82 -10.88
C ASN A 84 17.61 -11.92 -12.06
N PRO A 85 18.32 -12.45 -13.07
CA PRO A 85 18.79 -11.67 -14.23
C PRO A 85 17.64 -11.07 -15.07
N MET A 86 16.45 -11.70 -15.06
CA MET A 86 15.29 -11.15 -15.77
C MET A 86 14.76 -9.86 -15.13
N THR A 87 14.85 -9.74 -13.80
CA THR A 87 14.47 -8.52 -13.07
C THR A 87 15.41 -7.38 -13.46
N ALA A 88 16.73 -7.61 -13.41
CA ALA A 88 17.73 -6.61 -13.78
C ALA A 88 17.57 -6.12 -15.23
N PHE A 89 17.26 -7.03 -16.16
CA PHE A 89 16.97 -6.67 -17.55
C PHE A 89 15.71 -5.80 -17.67
N SER A 90 14.60 -6.22 -17.05
CA SER A 90 13.32 -5.49 -17.07
C SER A 90 13.44 -4.09 -16.48
N ASP A 91 14.16 -3.97 -15.37
CA ASP A 91 14.45 -2.70 -14.70
C ASP A 91 15.26 -1.77 -15.61
N THR A 92 16.34 -2.28 -16.19
CA THR A 92 17.20 -1.50 -17.11
C THR A 92 16.42 -1.02 -18.32
N PHE A 93 15.61 -1.90 -18.93
CA PHE A 93 14.76 -1.55 -20.05
C PHE A 93 13.77 -0.44 -19.67
N SER A 94 13.07 -0.57 -18.54
CA SER A 94 12.07 0.40 -18.08
C SER A 94 12.70 1.77 -17.78
N VAL A 95 13.85 1.79 -17.11
CA VAL A 95 14.60 3.03 -16.80
C VAL A 95 15.10 3.70 -18.08
N THR A 96 15.60 2.92 -19.04
CA THR A 96 16.10 3.44 -20.33
C THR A 96 14.97 4.07 -21.14
N MET A 97 13.82 3.39 -21.22
CA MET A 97 12.62 3.91 -21.90
C MET A 97 12.10 5.20 -21.26
N ALA A 98 12.24 5.33 -19.93
CA ALA A 98 11.90 6.53 -19.19
C ALA A 98 13.01 7.59 -19.15
N GLN A 99 14.12 7.41 -19.88
CA GLN A 99 15.27 8.32 -19.90
C GLN A 99 15.84 8.62 -18.50
N GLY A 100 15.79 7.66 -17.59
CA GLY A 100 16.27 7.84 -16.21
C GLY A 100 15.37 8.72 -15.33
N HIS A 101 14.11 8.96 -15.73
CA HIS A 101 13.20 9.79 -14.93
C HIS A 101 12.99 9.21 -13.52
N PRO A 102 13.05 10.02 -12.44
CA PRO A 102 12.96 9.53 -11.05
C PRO A 102 11.71 8.69 -10.74
N ARG A 103 10.57 8.97 -11.39
CA ARG A 103 9.32 8.18 -11.23
C ARG A 103 9.40 6.75 -11.78
N SER A 104 10.40 6.45 -12.61
CA SER A 104 10.62 5.12 -13.17
C SER A 104 11.76 4.38 -12.50
N ARG A 105 12.26 4.91 -11.36
CA ARG A 105 13.31 4.28 -10.57
C ARG A 105 12.77 2.95 -10.00
N PRO A 106 13.41 1.81 -10.30
CA PRO A 106 12.98 0.52 -9.80
C PRO A 106 13.06 0.46 -8.29
N LEU A 107 12.18 -0.32 -7.68
CA LEU A 107 12.26 -0.61 -6.25
C LEU A 107 13.49 -1.50 -6.02
N SER A 108 14.40 -1.04 -5.17
CA SER A 108 15.65 -1.73 -4.81
C SER A 108 15.90 -1.57 -3.32
N LEU A 109 16.87 -2.31 -2.77
CA LEU A 109 17.24 -2.17 -1.35
C LEU A 109 17.66 -0.73 -1.00
N ALA A 110 18.41 -0.08 -1.90
CA ALA A 110 18.80 1.33 -1.70
C ALA A 110 17.58 2.26 -1.66
N VAL A 111 16.61 2.07 -2.55
CA VAL A 111 15.37 2.86 -2.55
C VAL A 111 14.52 2.55 -1.33
N LEU A 112 14.53 1.31 -0.84
CA LEU A 112 13.83 0.91 0.38
C LEU A 112 14.44 1.61 1.61
N ASP A 113 15.76 1.77 1.66
CA ASP A 113 16.45 2.48 2.74
C ASP A 113 16.19 4.01 2.75
N GLU A 114 15.65 4.57 1.65
CA GLU A 114 15.20 5.97 1.55
C GLU A 114 13.76 6.19 2.07
N ILE A 115 13.04 5.13 2.47
CA ILE A 115 11.63 5.25 2.88
C ILE A 115 11.54 5.46 4.39
N ASP A 116 10.89 6.56 4.74
CA ASP A 116 10.63 6.98 6.12
C ASP A 116 9.15 6.70 6.46
N LEU A 117 8.86 6.56 7.77
CA LEU A 117 7.47 6.57 8.25
C LEU A 117 6.94 8.01 8.28
#